data_AF-D5QE32-F1
#
_entry.id   AF-D5QE32-F1
#
_cell.length_a   1.000
_cell.length_b   1.000
_cell.length_c   1.000
_cell.angle_alpha   90.00
_cell.angle_beta   90.00
_cell.angle_gamma   90.00
#
_symmetry.space_group_name_H-M   'P 1'
#
loop_
_entity.id
_entity.type
_entity.pdbx_description
1 polymer ?
#
loop_
_entity_poly.entity_id
_entity_poly.type
_entity_poly.pdbx_seq_one_letter_code
_entity_poly.pdbx_strand_id
1 'polypeptide(L)'
;DPEGFDILKEASLRWASQLARSPSFEGLFSKNSVTPIEILNILVSLQQFGGDGQLEHELISLAKLDRKSQGYFELVVKLFIYGDRPEFAVQRNEIWDFICKRISSEKHLNRDSEAVHLLLDTLACPYLDRSKRAKLLRASWNRIGANSGSITVAEAEALINEIQQQHWFVRWDGIDLLNMIEKKELSSVYA
;
A
#
# COMPACT_ATOMS: atom_id res chain seq x y z
N ASP A 1 23.92 7.64 15.55
CA ASP A 1 24.78 6.61 14.95
C ASP A 1 23.92 5.39 14.60
N PRO A 2 24.44 4.39 13.85
CA PRO A 2 23.68 3.19 13.48
C PRO A 2 23.17 2.36 14.67
N GLU A 3 23.91 2.31 15.77
CA GLU A 3 23.60 1.53 16.97
C GLU A 3 22.39 2.14 17.72
N GLY A 4 22.30 3.46 17.79
CA GLY A 4 21.13 4.17 18.30
C GLY A 4 19.87 3.99 17.44
N PHE A 5 20.02 3.84 16.13
CA PHE A 5 18.90 3.55 15.22
C PHE A 5 18.34 2.15 15.43
N ASP A 6 19.21 1.15 15.61
CA ASP A 6 18.80 -0.24 15.87
C ASP A 6 18.06 -0.38 17.20
N ILE A 7 18.50 0.31 18.25
CA ILE A 7 17.80 0.34 19.55
C ILE A 7 16.40 0.95 19.41
N LEU A 8 16.27 2.08 18.69
CA LEU A 8 14.99 2.73 18.45
C LEU A 8 14.05 1.87 17.59
N LYS A 9 14.60 1.18 16.61
CA LYS A 9 13.89 0.19 15.78
C LYS A 9 13.31 -0.93 16.65
N GLU A 10 14.11 -1.58 17.49
CA GLU A 10 13.64 -2.66 18.36
C GLU A 10 12.59 -2.18 19.37
N ALA A 11 12.80 -1.01 19.99
CA ALA A 11 11.84 -0.42 20.91
C ALA A 11 10.49 -0.13 20.24
N SER A 12 10.53 0.45 19.04
CA SER A 12 9.33 0.79 18.26
C SER A 12 8.54 -0.44 17.86
N LEU A 13 9.22 -1.49 17.38
CA LEU A 13 8.61 -2.79 17.05
C LEU A 13 7.98 -3.45 18.28
N ARG A 14 8.67 -3.42 19.41
CA ARG A 14 8.17 -3.99 20.67
C ARG A 14 6.93 -3.27 21.17
N TRP A 15 6.92 -1.94 21.15
CA TRP A 15 5.76 -1.14 21.56
C TRP A 15 4.56 -1.36 20.63
N ALA A 16 4.80 -1.43 19.32
CA ALA A 16 3.74 -1.74 18.36
C ALA A 16 3.11 -3.11 18.61
N SER A 17 3.93 -4.14 18.87
CA SER A 17 3.44 -5.48 19.20
C SER A 17 2.64 -5.48 20.51
N GLN A 18 3.13 -4.79 21.55
CA GLN A 18 2.41 -4.65 22.81
C GLN A 18 1.07 -3.91 22.67
N LEU A 19 1.06 -2.82 21.89
CA LEU A 19 -0.15 -2.06 21.59
C LEU A 19 -1.18 -2.94 20.86
N ALA A 20 -0.72 -3.68 19.85
CA ALA A 20 -1.55 -4.57 19.04
C ALA A 20 -2.21 -5.70 19.85
N ARG A 21 -1.56 -6.15 20.93
CA ARG A 21 -2.06 -7.17 21.87
C ARG A 21 -2.86 -6.59 23.04
N SER A 22 -3.01 -5.27 23.13
CA SER A 22 -3.72 -4.67 24.27
C SER A 22 -5.26 -4.87 24.14
N PRO A 23 -5.98 -5.13 25.24
CA PRO A 23 -7.44 -5.39 25.19
C PRO A 23 -8.25 -4.24 24.58
N SER A 24 -7.80 -3.00 24.81
CA SER A 24 -8.39 -1.79 24.22
C SER A 24 -8.31 -1.80 22.70
N PHE A 25 -7.23 -2.34 22.16
CA PHE A 25 -6.95 -2.41 20.73
C PHE A 25 -7.65 -3.61 20.06
N GLU A 26 -7.70 -4.77 20.74
CA GLU A 26 -8.56 -5.90 20.33
C GLU A 26 -10.05 -5.49 20.23
N GLY A 27 -10.49 -4.61 21.14
CA GLY A 27 -11.82 -4.00 21.13
C GLY A 27 -12.13 -3.20 19.86
N LEU A 28 -11.13 -2.57 19.24
CA LEU A 28 -11.30 -1.80 18.00
C LEU A 28 -11.54 -2.72 16.79
N PHE A 29 -10.84 -3.86 16.73
CA PHE A 29 -11.04 -4.83 15.66
C PHE A 29 -12.28 -5.70 15.85
N SER A 30 -12.79 -5.88 17.07
CA SER A 30 -14.01 -6.68 17.29
C SER A 30 -15.29 -5.94 16.92
N LYS A 31 -15.29 -4.60 16.96
CA LYS A 31 -16.49 -3.78 16.72
C LYS A 31 -16.66 -3.28 15.29
N ASN A 32 -15.58 -3.17 14.51
CA ASN A 32 -15.62 -2.56 13.17
C ASN A 32 -15.33 -3.58 12.04
N SER A 33 -16.09 -3.48 10.95
CA SER A 33 -15.87 -4.20 9.70
C SER A 33 -14.72 -3.63 8.85
N VAL A 34 -14.22 -2.44 9.22
CA VAL A 34 -13.17 -1.68 8.53
C VAL A 34 -11.99 -1.48 9.47
N THR A 35 -10.78 -1.63 8.96
CA THR A 35 -9.55 -1.39 9.72
C THR A 35 -9.38 0.11 9.97
N PRO A 36 -9.23 0.58 11.23
CA PRO A 36 -9.01 2.00 11.48
C PRO A 36 -7.73 2.53 10.83
N ILE A 37 -7.77 3.75 10.32
CA ILE A 37 -6.66 4.39 9.58
C ILE A 37 -5.40 4.53 10.45
N GLU A 38 -5.58 4.72 11.76
CA GLU A 38 -4.49 4.84 12.73
C GLU A 38 -3.66 3.56 12.77
N ILE A 39 -4.31 2.40 12.68
CA ILE A 39 -3.66 1.09 12.64
C ILE A 39 -2.81 0.98 11.38
N LEU A 40 -3.41 1.31 10.24
CA LEU A 40 -2.76 1.22 8.94
C LEU A 40 -1.53 2.15 8.89
N ASN A 41 -1.62 3.35 9.47
CA ASN A 41 -0.49 4.28 9.58
C ASN A 41 0.65 3.73 10.46
N ILE A 42 0.31 3.06 11.56
CA ILE A 42 1.30 2.38 12.41
C ILE A 42 2.00 1.28 11.58
N LEU A 43 1.25 0.44 10.87
CA LEU A 43 1.83 -0.64 10.07
C LEU A 43 2.74 -0.14 8.95
N VAL A 44 2.33 0.90 8.22
CA VAL A 44 3.15 1.54 7.19
C VAL A 44 4.46 2.07 7.78
N SER A 45 4.40 2.66 8.97
CA SER A 45 5.58 3.17 9.67
C SER A 45 6.52 2.05 10.10
N LEU A 46 5.98 0.90 10.51
CA LEU A 46 6.75 -0.25 10.97
C LEU A 46 7.46 -1.01 9.84
N GLN A 47 6.87 -1.05 8.64
CA GLN A 47 7.52 -1.65 7.47
C GLN A 47 8.91 -1.06 7.19
N GLN A 48 9.08 0.22 7.46
CA GLN A 48 10.34 0.94 7.23
C GLN A 48 11.47 0.45 8.12
N PHE A 49 11.12 -0.08 9.29
CA PHE A 49 12.09 -0.59 10.23
C PHE A 49 12.54 -2.01 9.87
N GLY A 50 11.98 -2.67 8.84
CA GLY A 50 12.45 -3.97 8.34
C GLY A 50 12.54 -5.02 9.46
N GLY A 51 11.41 -5.67 9.76
CA GLY A 51 11.39 -6.73 10.77
C GLY A 51 11.79 -8.07 10.16
N ASP A 52 12.61 -8.82 10.90
CA ASP A 52 13.02 -10.19 10.57
C ASP A 52 11.81 -11.14 10.65
N GLY A 53 10.90 -11.04 9.68
CA GLY A 53 9.73 -11.90 9.41
C GLY A 53 8.68 -11.99 10.53
N GLN A 54 9.06 -12.44 11.72
CA GLN A 54 8.16 -12.92 12.77
C GLN A 54 7.30 -11.82 13.39
N LEU A 55 7.90 -10.68 13.72
CA LEU A 55 7.20 -9.54 14.35
C LEU A 55 6.24 -8.85 13.37
N GLU A 56 6.59 -8.86 12.08
CA GLU A 56 5.74 -8.32 11.03
C GLU A 56 4.57 -9.25 10.70
N HIS A 57 4.81 -10.57 10.65
CA HIS A 57 3.74 -11.56 10.56
C HIS A 57 2.74 -11.45 11.71
N GLU A 58 3.22 -11.24 12.93
CA GLU A 58 2.36 -10.98 14.09
C GLU A 58 1.55 -9.70 13.90
N LEU A 59 2.15 -8.61 13.43
CA LEU A 59 1.43 -7.34 13.21
C LEU A 59 0.36 -7.46 12.10
N ILE A 60 0.67 -8.16 11.00
CA ILE A 60 -0.29 -8.43 9.92
C ILE A 60 -1.46 -9.28 10.45
N SER A 61 -1.16 -10.29 11.26
CA SER A 61 -2.17 -11.15 11.90
C SER A 61 -3.02 -10.38 12.92
N LEU A 62 -2.39 -9.56 13.76
CA LEU A 62 -3.05 -8.77 14.82
C LEU A 62 -3.93 -7.67 14.24
N ALA A 63 -3.48 -7.03 13.17
CA ALA A 63 -4.27 -6.03 12.45
C ALA A 63 -5.45 -6.62 11.67
N LYS A 64 -5.59 -7.97 11.65
CA LYS A 64 -6.62 -8.70 10.91
C LYS A 64 -6.74 -8.21 9.47
N LEU A 65 -5.59 -7.95 8.84
CA LEU A 65 -5.52 -7.56 7.44
C LEU A 65 -5.98 -8.69 6.50
N ASP A 66 -6.15 -9.90 7.02
CA ASP A 66 -6.82 -11.03 6.37
C ASP A 66 -8.33 -10.79 6.15
N ARG A 67 -8.92 -9.78 6.80
CA ARG A 67 -10.33 -9.45 6.60
C ARG A 67 -10.61 -8.88 5.22
N LYS A 68 -11.78 -9.23 4.70
CA LYS A 68 -12.33 -8.75 3.41
C LYS A 68 -12.86 -7.31 3.48
N SER A 69 -12.12 -6.38 4.08
CA SER A 69 -12.46 -4.97 3.89
C SER A 69 -11.94 -4.49 2.53
N GLN A 70 -12.73 -3.62 1.92
CA GLN A 70 -12.72 -3.34 0.47
C GLN A 70 -12.39 -1.88 0.15
N GLY A 71 -12.15 -1.05 1.17
CA GLY A 71 -11.83 0.36 0.99
C GLY A 71 -10.49 0.56 0.29
N TYR A 72 -10.39 1.58 -0.55
CA TYR A 72 -9.18 1.91 -1.32
C TYR A 72 -7.93 1.94 -0.45
N PHE A 73 -7.99 2.68 0.66
CA PHE A 73 -6.83 2.91 1.53
C PHE A 73 -6.32 1.59 2.13
N GLU A 74 -7.23 0.70 2.53
CA GLU A 74 -6.86 -0.60 3.08
C GLU A 74 -6.21 -1.52 2.04
N LEU A 75 -6.74 -1.56 0.81
CA LEU A 75 -6.16 -2.35 -0.28
C LEU A 75 -4.74 -1.90 -0.62
N VAL A 76 -4.56 -0.58 -0.72
CA VAL A 76 -3.27 0.03 -1.02
C VAL A 76 -2.27 -0.23 0.09
N VAL A 77 -2.65 -0.04 1.36
CA VAL A 77 -1.76 -0.29 2.50
C VAL A 77 -1.38 -1.76 2.58
N LYS A 78 -2.30 -2.69 2.30
CA LYS A 78 -1.96 -4.12 2.25
C LYS A 78 -0.95 -4.44 1.15
N LEU A 79 -1.12 -3.89 -0.06
CA LEU A 79 -0.13 -4.04 -1.13
C LEU A 79 1.22 -3.45 -0.73
N PHE A 80 1.21 -2.29 -0.08
CA PHE A 80 2.41 -1.61 0.39
C PHE A 80 3.16 -2.46 1.41
N ILE A 81 2.45 -2.94 2.44
CA ILE A 81 2.99 -3.85 3.46
C ILE A 81 3.50 -5.11 2.79
N TYR A 82 2.68 -5.86 2.06
CA TYR A 82 3.10 -7.14 1.47
C TYR A 82 4.34 -7.01 0.58
N GLY A 83 4.49 -5.90 -0.15
CA GLY A 83 5.64 -5.65 -1.00
C GLY A 83 5.83 -6.75 -2.03
N ASP A 84 7.07 -6.99 -2.49
CA ASP A 84 7.36 -8.07 -3.46
C ASP A 84 7.64 -9.44 -2.81
N ARG A 85 7.36 -9.58 -1.51
CA ARG A 85 7.75 -10.77 -0.74
C ARG A 85 7.03 -12.04 -1.19
N PRO A 86 7.72 -13.17 -1.44
CA PRO A 86 7.10 -14.39 -1.97
C PRO A 86 5.99 -14.98 -1.08
N GLU A 87 6.14 -14.89 0.25
CA GLU A 87 5.19 -15.44 1.23
C GLU A 87 3.81 -14.78 1.18
N PHE A 88 3.72 -13.57 0.61
CA PHE A 88 2.46 -12.84 0.43
C PHE A 88 1.93 -12.86 -1.00
N ALA A 89 2.51 -13.69 -1.89
CA ALA A 89 2.10 -13.73 -3.30
C ALA A 89 0.61 -14.11 -3.48
N VAL A 90 0.09 -15.02 -2.64
CA VAL A 90 -1.33 -15.40 -2.67
C VAL A 90 -2.22 -14.22 -2.31
N GLN A 91 -1.91 -13.54 -1.22
CA GLN A 91 -2.66 -12.39 -0.71
C GLN A 91 -2.60 -11.20 -1.68
N ARG A 92 -1.45 -10.96 -2.33
CA ARG A 92 -1.34 -9.97 -3.41
C ARG A 92 -2.25 -10.31 -4.59
N ASN A 93 -2.33 -11.59 -4.98
CA ASN A 93 -3.22 -12.02 -6.06
C ASN A 93 -4.70 -11.88 -5.67
N GLU A 94 -5.07 -12.18 -4.43
CA GLU A 94 -6.44 -11.96 -3.93
C GLU A 94 -6.84 -10.48 -3.96
N ILE A 95 -5.93 -9.59 -3.54
CA ILE A 95 -6.13 -8.14 -3.62
C ILE A 95 -6.26 -7.70 -5.08
N TRP A 96 -5.41 -8.23 -5.97
CA TRP A 96 -5.50 -7.96 -7.40
C TRP A 96 -6.86 -8.30 -7.99
N ASP A 97 -7.39 -9.49 -7.69
CA ASP A 97 -8.69 -9.93 -8.17
C ASP A 97 -9.81 -9.05 -7.61
N PHE A 98 -9.68 -8.64 -6.34
CA PHE A 98 -10.61 -7.71 -5.71
C PHE A 98 -10.62 -6.34 -6.42
N ILE A 99 -9.44 -5.77 -6.68
CA ILE A 99 -9.30 -4.49 -7.40
C ILE A 99 -9.89 -4.61 -8.80
N CYS A 100 -9.58 -5.68 -9.54
CA CYS A 100 -10.12 -5.90 -10.87
C CYS A 100 -11.65 -5.94 -10.86
N LYS A 101 -12.25 -6.61 -9.88
CA LYS A 101 -13.70 -6.66 -9.71
C LYS A 101 -14.27 -5.27 -9.42
N ARG A 102 -13.69 -4.54 -8.48
CA ARG A 102 -14.14 -3.19 -8.09
C ARG A 102 -14.08 -2.20 -9.24
N ILE A 103 -12.94 -2.14 -9.93
CA ILE A 103 -12.75 -1.28 -11.10
C ILE A 103 -13.69 -1.70 -12.23
N SER A 104 -13.94 -2.99 -12.44
CA SER A 104 -14.86 -3.46 -13.49
C SER A 104 -16.32 -3.17 -13.19
N SER A 105 -16.72 -3.17 -11.90
CA SER A 105 -18.09 -2.83 -11.51
C SER A 105 -18.39 -1.33 -11.58
N GLU A 106 -17.37 -0.47 -11.52
CA GLU A 106 -17.57 0.97 -11.61
C GLU A 106 -17.82 1.40 -13.06
N LYS A 107 -19.00 1.98 -13.30
CA LYS A 107 -19.46 2.38 -14.63
C LYS A 107 -18.83 3.70 -15.06
N HIS A 108 -18.66 4.63 -14.12
CA HIS A 108 -18.18 5.97 -14.37
C HIS A 108 -16.95 6.24 -13.49
N LEU A 109 -15.81 5.64 -13.87
CA LEU A 109 -14.54 5.85 -13.15
C LEU A 109 -14.22 7.35 -13.03
N ASN A 110 -14.47 8.15 -14.06
CA ASN A 110 -14.26 9.59 -14.04
C ASN A 110 -15.15 10.39 -13.05
N ARG A 111 -16.08 9.75 -12.33
CA ARG A 111 -16.96 10.39 -11.33
C ARG A 111 -16.79 9.83 -9.91
N ASP A 112 -15.99 8.78 -9.73
CA ASP A 112 -15.67 8.19 -8.44
C ASP A 112 -14.18 8.41 -8.13
N SER A 113 -13.89 9.34 -7.22
CA SER A 113 -12.52 9.65 -6.81
C SER A 113 -11.83 8.46 -6.16
N GLU A 114 -12.54 7.66 -5.36
CA GLU A 114 -11.96 6.50 -4.68
C GLU A 114 -11.55 5.43 -5.70
N ALA A 115 -12.39 5.19 -6.71
CA ALA A 115 -12.07 4.25 -7.79
C ALA A 115 -10.90 4.74 -8.66
N VAL A 116 -10.79 6.04 -8.92
CA VAL A 116 -9.68 6.63 -9.68
C VAL A 116 -8.38 6.54 -8.91
N HIS A 117 -8.38 6.88 -7.61
CA HIS A 117 -7.20 6.74 -6.76
C HIS A 117 -6.74 5.28 -6.74
N LEU A 118 -7.68 4.35 -6.51
CA LEU A 118 -7.37 2.91 -6.50
C LEU A 118 -6.78 2.46 -7.83
N LEU A 119 -7.36 2.87 -8.97
CA LEU A 119 -6.84 2.52 -10.28
C LEU A 119 -5.41 3.04 -10.45
N LEU A 120 -5.18 4.34 -10.25
CA LEU A 120 -3.90 4.97 -10.51
C LEU A 120 -2.77 4.38 -9.64
N ASP A 121 -3.00 4.23 -8.34
CA ASP A 121 -2.00 3.61 -7.46
C ASP A 121 -1.79 2.13 -7.78
N THR A 122 -2.81 1.40 -8.21
CA THR A 122 -2.67 0.00 -8.67
C THR A 122 -1.83 -0.08 -9.94
N LEU A 123 -2.04 0.83 -10.90
CA LEU A 123 -1.26 0.87 -12.14
C LEU A 123 0.19 1.30 -11.88
N ALA A 124 0.44 2.12 -10.86
CA ALA A 124 1.79 2.52 -10.45
C ALA A 124 2.50 1.51 -9.54
N CYS A 125 1.77 0.58 -8.93
CA CYS A 125 2.33 -0.34 -7.93
C CYS A 125 3.37 -1.30 -8.54
N PRO A 126 4.63 -1.32 -8.02
CA PRO A 126 5.69 -2.18 -8.54
C PRO A 126 5.52 -3.65 -8.11
N TYR A 127 4.73 -3.91 -7.07
CA TYR A 127 4.51 -5.26 -6.51
C TYR A 127 3.49 -6.10 -7.28
N LEU A 128 2.91 -5.51 -8.35
CA LEU A 128 1.94 -6.14 -9.23
C LEU A 128 2.54 -6.32 -10.62
N ASP A 129 2.29 -7.49 -11.21
CA ASP A 129 2.80 -7.84 -12.53
C ASP A 129 2.42 -6.79 -13.59
N ARG A 130 3.41 -6.41 -14.41
CA ARG A 130 3.26 -5.36 -15.41
C ARG A 130 2.22 -5.71 -16.47
N SER A 131 2.19 -6.97 -16.93
CA SER A 131 1.23 -7.43 -17.94
C SER A 131 -0.21 -7.38 -17.39
N LYS A 132 -0.39 -7.80 -16.12
CA LYS A 132 -1.67 -7.65 -15.40
C LYS A 132 -2.13 -6.19 -15.34
N ARG A 133 -1.26 -5.27 -14.94
CA ARG A 133 -1.56 -3.83 -14.88
C ARG A 133 -1.91 -3.25 -16.25
N ALA A 134 -1.16 -3.61 -17.29
CA ALA A 134 -1.43 -3.18 -18.67
C ALA A 134 -2.80 -3.69 -19.15
N LYS A 135 -3.17 -4.93 -18.83
CA LYS A 135 -4.49 -5.49 -19.13
C LYS A 135 -5.62 -4.72 -18.43
N LEU A 136 -5.45 -4.36 -17.15
CA LEU A 136 -6.42 -3.57 -16.39
C LEU A 136 -6.58 -2.14 -16.97
N LEU A 137 -5.47 -1.50 -17.34
CA LEU A 137 -5.50 -0.18 -18.00
C LEU A 137 -6.33 -0.23 -19.29
N ARG A 138 -6.07 -1.22 -20.16
CA ARG A 138 -6.84 -1.41 -21.40
C ARG A 138 -8.33 -1.62 -21.15
N ALA A 139 -8.69 -2.43 -20.16
CA ALA A 139 -10.08 -2.70 -19.79
C ALA A 139 -10.79 -1.47 -19.19
N SER A 140 -10.02 -0.51 -18.66
CA SER A 140 -10.55 0.69 -18.02
C SER A 140 -10.50 1.92 -18.92
N TRP A 141 -9.69 1.91 -19.98
CA TRP A 141 -9.35 3.06 -20.84
C TRP A 141 -10.54 3.95 -21.22
N ASN A 142 -11.55 3.36 -21.85
CA ASN A 142 -12.73 4.11 -22.34
C ASN A 142 -13.59 4.69 -21.20
N ARG A 143 -13.45 4.18 -19.97
CA ARG A 143 -14.21 4.62 -18.79
C ARG A 143 -13.52 5.75 -18.02
N ILE A 144 -12.22 5.98 -18.28
CA ILE A 144 -11.42 7.05 -17.64
C ILE A 144 -11.69 8.40 -18.31
N GLY A 145 -12.47 8.43 -19.40
CA GLY A 145 -12.87 9.67 -20.10
C GLY A 145 -12.01 10.00 -21.32
N ALA A 146 -11.09 9.12 -21.71
CA ALA A 146 -10.41 9.22 -22.99
C ALA A 146 -11.36 8.80 -24.12
N ASN A 147 -11.89 9.77 -24.88
CA ASN A 147 -12.62 9.52 -26.13
C ASN A 147 -11.68 9.04 -27.27
N SER A 148 -10.55 8.42 -26.94
CA SER A 148 -9.40 8.22 -27.83
C SER A 148 -9.34 6.83 -28.49
N GLY A 149 -10.45 6.08 -28.52
CA GLY A 149 -10.46 4.70 -29.05
C GLY A 149 -9.71 3.71 -28.15
N SER A 150 -9.51 2.48 -28.63
CA SER A 150 -8.81 1.43 -27.88
C SER A 150 -7.29 1.53 -28.04
N ILE A 151 -6.54 1.35 -26.95
CA ILE A 151 -5.08 1.24 -27.00
C ILE A 151 -4.62 -0.22 -27.20
N THR A 152 -3.51 -0.37 -27.91
CA THR A 152 -2.81 -1.64 -28.12
C THR A 152 -2.14 -2.16 -26.84
N VAL A 153 -1.67 -3.41 -26.86
CA VAL A 153 -0.91 -3.98 -25.73
C VAL A 153 0.40 -3.22 -25.51
N ALA A 154 1.13 -2.92 -26.58
CA ALA A 154 2.41 -2.23 -26.50
C ALA A 154 2.27 -0.80 -25.94
N GLU A 155 1.25 -0.05 -26.38
CA GLU A 155 0.96 1.29 -25.83
C GLU A 155 0.59 1.22 -24.34
N ALA A 156 -0.23 0.24 -23.95
CA ALA A 156 -0.58 0.06 -22.55
C ALA A 156 0.66 -0.26 -21.70
N GLU A 157 1.52 -1.16 -22.15
CA GLU A 157 2.76 -1.50 -21.45
C GLU A 157 3.73 -0.32 -21.34
N ALA A 158 3.81 0.54 -22.36
CA ALA A 158 4.59 1.78 -22.32
C ALA A 158 4.01 2.77 -21.30
N LEU A 159 2.70 3.00 -21.32
CA LEU A 159 2.01 3.85 -20.35
C LEU A 159 2.18 3.34 -18.92
N ILE A 160 2.12 2.03 -18.68
CA ILE A 160 2.38 1.48 -17.35
C ILE A 160 3.78 1.83 -16.84
N ASN A 161 4.80 1.84 -17.71
CA ASN A 161 6.14 2.26 -17.30
C ASN A 161 6.14 3.73 -16.89
N GLU A 162 5.51 4.60 -17.67
CA GLU A 162 5.42 6.03 -17.37
C GLU A 162 4.66 6.27 -16.06
N ILE A 163 3.50 5.62 -15.89
CA ILE A 163 2.66 5.70 -14.70
C ILE A 163 3.44 5.25 -13.45
N GLN A 164 4.24 4.19 -13.56
CA GLN A 164 5.05 3.67 -12.44
C GLN A 164 6.17 4.62 -12.02
N GLN A 165 6.68 5.48 -12.92
CA GLN A 165 7.70 6.47 -12.56
C GLN A 165 7.12 7.68 -11.81
N GLN A 166 5.80 7.84 -11.77
CA GLN A 166 5.14 8.95 -11.12
C GLN A 166 4.62 8.56 -9.74
N HIS A 167 4.71 9.50 -8.80
CA HIS A 167 3.96 9.40 -7.55
C HIS A 167 2.54 9.90 -7.79
N TRP A 168 1.57 9.02 -7.57
CA TRP A 168 0.15 9.39 -7.57
C TRP A 168 -0.25 9.78 -6.17
N PHE A 169 -0.97 8.91 -5.46
CA PHE A 169 -1.33 9.14 -4.06
C PHE A 169 -0.45 8.32 -3.12
N VAL A 170 0.27 7.33 -3.66
CA VAL A 170 1.20 6.46 -2.93
C VAL A 170 2.62 6.61 -3.47
N ARG A 171 3.57 6.69 -2.53
CA ARG A 171 5.00 6.60 -2.80
C ARG A 171 5.48 5.17 -2.57
N TRP A 172 5.55 4.39 -3.65
CA TRP A 172 5.90 2.96 -3.60
C TRP A 172 7.39 2.68 -3.37
N ASP A 173 8.26 3.65 -3.65
CA ASP A 173 9.72 3.64 -3.49
C ASP A 173 10.18 3.63 -2.02
N GLY A 174 9.25 3.57 -1.07
CA GLY A 174 9.53 3.68 0.35
C GLY A 174 9.92 5.10 0.74
N ILE A 175 10.09 5.31 2.05
CA ILE A 175 10.68 6.53 2.57
C ILE A 175 12.02 6.10 3.15
N ASP A 176 13.06 6.89 2.97
CA ASP A 176 14.30 6.68 3.71
C ASP A 176 14.21 7.50 5.00
N LEU A 177 13.64 6.88 6.04
CA LEU A 177 13.43 7.54 7.34
C LEU A 177 14.75 8.04 7.93
N LEU A 178 15.85 7.31 7.76
CA LEU A 178 17.15 7.71 8.27
C LEU A 178 17.62 9.00 7.58
N ASN A 179 17.58 9.03 6.24
CA ASN A 179 17.91 10.24 5.49
C ASN A 179 16.99 11.42 5.82
N MET A 180 15.72 11.17 6.14
CA MET A 180 14.79 12.24 6.56
C MET A 180 15.09 12.78 7.96
N ILE A 181 15.44 11.90 8.90
CA ILE A 181 15.86 12.29 10.25
C ILE A 181 17.16 13.08 10.17
N GLU A 182 18.15 12.59 9.43
CA GLU A 182 19.43 13.27 9.22
C GLU A 182 19.26 14.65 8.58
N LYS A 183 18.42 14.77 7.54
CA LYS A 183 18.09 16.08 6.95
C LYS A 183 17.43 17.02 7.94
N LYS A 184 16.54 16.51 8.80
CA LYS A 184 15.88 17.33 9.84
C LYS A 184 16.87 17.81 10.90
N GLU A 185 17.73 16.93 11.41
CA GLU A 185 18.79 17.29 12.37
C GLU A 185 19.80 18.29 11.76
N LEU A 186 20.15 18.11 10.49
CA LEU A 186 21.02 19.08 9.80
C LEU A 186 20.32 20.43 9.62
N SER A 187 19.00 20.45 9.37
CA SER A 187 18.24 21.70 9.21
C SER A 187 17.99 22.46 10.52
N SER A 188 17.91 21.77 11.66
CA SER A 188 17.72 22.39 12.98
C SER A 188 18.99 23.08 13.52
N VAL A 189 20.16 22.73 12.99
CA VAL A 189 21.44 23.40 13.32
C VAL A 189 21.59 24.75 12.61
N TYR A 190 20.79 25.04 11.58
CA TYR A 190 20.81 26.31 10.84
C TYR A 190 19.62 27.24 11.16
N ALA A 191 18.83 26.94 12.20
CA ALA A 191 17.68 27.74 12.65
C ALA A 191 17.94 28.52 13.94
#